data_AF-A0A8H6S4T1-F1
#
_entry.id   AF-A0A8H6S4T1-F1
#
_cell.length_a   1.000
_cell.length_b   1.000
_cell.length_c   1.000
_cell.angle_alpha   90.00
_cell.angle_beta   90.00
_cell.angle_gamma   90.00
#
_symmetry.space_group_name_H-M   'P 1'
#
loop_
_entity.id
_entity.type
_entity.pdbx_description
1 polymer ?
#
loop_
_entity_poly.entity_id
_entity_poly.type
_entity_poly.pdbx_seq_one_letter_code
_entity_poly.pdbx_strand_id
1 'polypeptide(L)'
;MAKKPTDGVDYHDKMIIAHAVFACIATLFTAPAAILIGRYFRGRPWWFKAHLWLQSVTASCIIIVFAVGIVAVLSGASHIVQLTGPKADAHHDLGLAILILFLLQYLLGIAAHYTHSAGPAGAERRRVSHPFDPEARPPPPARVLRRCNDSAALCWC
;
A
#
# COMPACT_ATOMS: atom_id res chain seq x y z
N MET A 1 -38.23 2.79 37.43
CA MET A 1 -36.79 2.50 37.48
C MET A 1 -36.04 3.72 36.94
N ALA A 2 -35.41 4.50 37.82
CA ALA A 2 -34.70 5.71 37.42
C ALA A 2 -33.40 5.35 36.70
N LYS A 3 -33.24 5.82 35.46
CA LYS A 3 -31.99 5.71 34.69
C LYS A 3 -30.95 6.59 35.39
N LYS A 4 -29.89 5.99 35.93
CA LYS A 4 -28.78 6.75 36.54
C LYS A 4 -28.19 7.68 35.45
N PRO A 5 -27.99 8.98 35.72
CA PRO A 5 -27.30 9.83 34.77
C PRO A 5 -25.88 9.29 34.63
N THR A 6 -25.50 8.88 33.43
CA THR A 6 -24.10 8.58 33.12
C THR A 6 -23.47 9.91 32.72
N ASP A 7 -22.92 10.59 33.71
CA ASP A 7 -22.05 11.77 33.66
C ASP A 7 -20.64 11.45 33.10
N GLY A 8 -20.49 10.31 32.44
CA GLY A 8 -19.29 9.88 31.74
C GLY A 8 -19.62 9.41 30.32
N VAL A 9 -18.77 9.80 29.37
CA VAL A 9 -18.79 9.39 27.96
C VAL A 9 -19.07 7.87 27.86
N ASP A 10 -20.07 7.47 27.08
CA ASP A 10 -20.46 6.06 26.90
C ASP A 10 -19.25 5.25 26.38
N TYR A 11 -19.14 3.97 26.74
CA TYR A 11 -18.06 3.11 26.26
C TYR A 11 -18.03 3.07 24.72
N HIS A 12 -19.20 3.07 24.08
CA HIS A 12 -19.34 3.16 22.64
C HIS A 12 -18.71 4.46 22.08
N ASP A 13 -19.03 5.61 22.69
CA ASP A 13 -18.51 6.91 22.28
C ASP A 13 -16.98 6.98 22.42
N LYS A 14 -16.43 6.39 23.48
CA LYS A 14 -14.96 6.30 23.67
C LYS A 14 -14.29 5.47 22.58
N MET A 15 -14.92 4.37 22.16
CA MET A 15 -14.39 3.54 21.07
C MET A 15 -14.47 4.26 19.72
N ILE A 16 -15.53 5.02 19.46
CA ILE A 16 -15.64 5.84 18.24
C ILE A 16 -14.56 6.93 18.21
N ILE A 17 -14.34 7.63 19.33
CA ILE A 17 -13.28 8.64 19.43
C ILE A 17 -11.91 8.00 19.18
N ALA A 18 -11.64 6.83 19.79
CA ALA A 18 -10.40 6.10 19.56
C ALA A 18 -10.22 5.74 18.07
N HIS A 19 -11.27 5.18 17.43
CA HIS A 19 -11.26 4.87 16.01
C HIS A 19 -10.90 6.09 15.15
N ALA A 20 -11.56 7.23 15.40
CA ALA A 20 -11.33 8.46 14.65
C ALA A 20 -9.89 9.00 14.82
N VAL A 21 -9.34 8.95 16.04
CA VAL A 21 -7.97 9.40 16.32
C VAL A 21 -6.95 8.53 15.59
N PHE A 22 -7.07 7.20 15.69
CA PHE A 22 -6.16 6.29 14.99
C PHE A 22 -6.33 6.40 13.46
N ALA A 23 -7.56 6.59 12.96
CA ALA A 23 -7.83 6.78 11.54
C ALA A 23 -7.15 8.05 11.02
N CYS A 24 -7.23 9.16 11.76
CA CYS A 24 -6.55 10.40 11.40
C CYS A 24 -5.02 10.22 11.37
N ILE A 25 -4.43 9.56 12.37
CA ILE A 25 -2.99 9.30 12.41
C ILE A 25 -2.56 8.47 11.19
N ALA A 26 -3.28 7.37 10.93
CA ALA A 26 -2.96 6.47 9.84
C ALA A 26 -3.11 7.12 8.45
N THR A 27 -4.20 7.85 8.23
CA THR A 27 -4.57 8.33 6.88
C THR A 27 -4.08 9.73 6.56
N LEU A 28 -3.95 10.62 7.55
CA LEU A 28 -3.52 12.01 7.33
C LEU A 28 -2.03 12.23 7.57
N PHE A 29 -1.35 11.36 8.33
CA PHE A 29 0.06 11.52 8.64
C PHE A 29 0.91 10.40 8.06
N THR A 30 0.69 9.16 8.46
CA THR A 30 1.61 8.07 8.10
C THR A 30 1.48 7.67 6.63
N ALA A 31 0.27 7.56 6.10
CA ALA A 31 0.02 7.27 4.68
C ALA A 31 0.63 8.32 3.73
N PRO A 32 0.35 9.63 3.85
CA PRO A 32 0.95 10.63 2.96
C PRO A 32 2.46 10.73 3.18
N ALA A 33 2.96 10.59 4.42
CA ALA A 33 4.41 10.55 4.65
C ALA A 33 5.07 9.37 3.89
N ALA A 34 4.48 8.19 3.90
CA ALA A 34 4.98 7.04 3.15
C ALA A 34 5.04 7.32 1.65
N ILE A 35 4.00 7.93 1.08
CA ILE A 35 3.93 8.32 -0.34
C ILE A 35 4.98 9.39 -0.67
N LEU A 36 5.13 10.41 0.17
CA LEU A 36 6.12 11.48 -0.02
C LEU A 36 7.54 10.95 0.02
N ILE A 37 7.87 10.06 0.96
CA ILE A 37 9.15 9.35 0.96
C ILE A 37 9.30 8.61 -0.36
N GLY A 38 8.28 7.81 -0.71
CA GLY A 38 8.08 7.09 -1.97
C GLY A 38 8.52 7.87 -3.21
N ARG A 39 8.06 9.11 -3.30
CA ARG A 39 8.23 9.95 -4.48
C ARG A 39 9.51 10.76 -4.48
N TYR A 40 9.86 11.41 -3.39
CA TYR A 40 10.95 12.39 -3.38
C TYR A 40 12.33 11.79 -3.10
N PHE A 41 12.40 10.67 -2.39
CA PHE A 41 13.69 10.12 -1.95
C PHE A 41 14.14 8.91 -2.76
N ARG A 42 13.46 8.57 -3.87
CA ARG A 42 13.70 7.35 -4.66
C ARG A 42 15.14 7.16 -5.17
N GLY A 43 15.92 8.24 -5.27
CA GLY A 43 17.35 8.19 -5.62
C GLY A 43 18.29 7.75 -4.48
N ARG A 44 17.80 7.55 -3.26
CA ARG A 44 18.63 7.16 -2.10
C ARG A 44 18.47 5.67 -1.78
N PRO A 45 19.53 4.95 -1.41
CA PRO A 45 19.46 3.50 -1.14
C PRO A 45 18.62 3.14 0.09
N TRP A 46 18.43 4.07 1.03
CA TRP A 46 17.62 3.85 2.23
C TRP A 46 16.12 4.08 2.01
N TRP A 47 15.75 4.70 0.89
CA TRP A 47 14.39 5.10 0.58
C TRP A 47 13.39 3.95 0.72
N PHE A 48 13.73 2.79 0.14
CA PHE A 48 12.85 1.64 0.14
C PHE A 48 12.61 1.11 1.55
N LYS A 49 13.66 1.06 2.38
CA LYS A 49 13.54 0.65 3.78
C LYS A 49 12.63 1.60 4.55
N ALA A 50 12.82 2.92 4.41
CA ALA A 50 11.97 3.90 5.09
C ALA A 50 10.51 3.88 4.59
N HIS A 51 10.31 3.73 3.28
CA HIS A 51 8.97 3.59 2.70
C HIS A 51 8.27 2.33 3.21
N LEU A 52 8.96 1.19 3.22
CA LEU A 52 8.44 -0.07 3.75
C LEU A 52 8.08 0.06 5.24
N TRP A 53 8.96 0.65 6.05
CA TRP A 53 8.70 0.87 7.48
C TRP A 53 7.46 1.72 7.73
N LEU A 54 7.31 2.86 7.05
CA LEU A 54 6.11 3.70 7.19
C LEU A 54 4.85 3.00 6.68
N GLN A 55 4.95 2.20 5.62
CA GLN A 55 3.84 1.39 5.14
C GLN A 55 3.46 0.29 6.13
N SER A 56 4.42 -0.37 6.78
CA SER A 56 4.15 -1.36 7.83
C SER A 56 3.46 -0.71 9.04
N VAL A 57 3.93 0.46 9.49
CA VAL A 57 3.29 1.22 10.57
C VAL A 57 1.85 1.60 10.20
N THR A 58 1.65 2.11 8.97
CA THR A 58 0.31 2.45 8.47
C THR A 58 -0.59 1.21 8.40
N ALA A 59 -0.07 0.07 7.95
CA ALA A 59 -0.81 -1.20 7.92
C ALA A 59 -1.28 -1.61 9.32
N SER A 60 -0.38 -1.57 10.31
CA SER A 60 -0.72 -1.90 11.70
C SER A 60 -1.78 -0.94 12.26
N CYS A 61 -1.65 0.37 12.00
CA CYS A 61 -2.66 1.33 12.44
C CYS A 61 -4.02 1.09 11.77
N ILE A 62 -4.07 0.83 10.46
CA ILE A 62 -5.33 0.56 9.74
C ILE A 62 -6.01 -0.71 10.28
N ILE A 63 -5.26 -1.76 10.60
CA ILE A 63 -5.81 -2.98 11.22
C ILE A 63 -6.42 -2.67 12.60
N ILE A 64 -5.73 -1.86 13.42
CA ILE A 64 -6.24 -1.43 14.73
C ILE A 64 -7.51 -0.58 14.55
N VAL A 65 -7.52 0.37 13.62
CA VAL A 65 -8.69 1.20 13.30
C VAL A 65 -9.89 0.33 12.95
N PHE A 66 -9.70 -0.67 12.09
CA PHE A 66 -10.76 -1.60 11.71
C PHE A 66 -11.23 -2.43 12.90
N ALA A 67 -10.32 -2.98 13.71
CA ALA A 67 -10.67 -3.77 14.89
C ALA A 67 -11.47 -2.95 15.92
N VAL A 68 -11.03 -1.72 16.23
CA VAL A 68 -11.75 -0.79 17.12
C VAL A 68 -13.11 -0.42 16.54
N GLY A 69 -13.20 -0.23 15.21
CA GLY A 69 -14.46 0.02 14.51
C GLY A 69 -15.46 -1.12 14.70
N ILE A 70 -15.03 -2.37 14.50
CA ILE A 70 -15.86 -3.56 14.74
C ILE A 70 -16.32 -3.64 16.20
N VAL A 71 -15.42 -3.43 17.16
CA VAL A 71 -15.76 -3.43 18.59
C VAL A 71 -16.75 -2.32 18.94
N ALA A 72 -16.61 -1.12 18.36
CA ALA A 72 -17.53 -0.02 18.58
C ALA A 72 -18.95 -0.38 18.09
N VAL A 73 -19.06 -0.96 16.90
CA VAL A 73 -20.34 -1.43 16.32
C VAL A 73 -20.96 -2.53 17.16
N LEU A 74 -20.14 -3.48 17.63
CA LEU A 74 -20.53 -4.55 18.55
C LEU A 74 -20.75 -4.08 19.99
N SER A 75 -20.56 -2.81 20.32
CA SER A 75 -20.83 -2.29 21.68
C SER A 75 -22.06 -1.39 21.70
N GLY A 76 -22.57 -0.99 20.53
CA GLY A 76 -23.77 -0.15 20.40
C GLY A 76 -25.04 -1.01 20.41
N ALA A 77 -26.13 -0.52 21.02
CA ALA A 77 -27.38 -1.26 21.21
C ALA A 77 -28.06 -1.76 19.91
N SER A 78 -27.63 -1.30 18.73
CA SER A 78 -28.11 -1.71 17.41
C SER A 78 -27.15 -2.69 16.72
N HIS A 79 -26.83 -3.80 17.40
CA HIS A 79 -25.80 -4.78 17.02
C HIS A 79 -25.86 -5.40 15.61
N ILE A 80 -26.97 -5.25 14.86
CA ILE A 80 -27.17 -5.95 13.58
C ILE A 80 -27.78 -5.04 12.48
N VAL A 81 -28.45 -3.93 12.85
CA VAL A 81 -29.24 -3.14 11.89
C VAL A 81 -28.36 -2.20 11.04
N GLN A 82 -27.18 -1.82 11.52
CA GLN A 82 -26.26 -0.96 10.77
C GLN A 82 -25.40 -1.72 9.74
N LEU A 83 -25.28 -3.04 9.86
CA LEU A 83 -24.49 -3.87 8.94
C LEU A 83 -25.32 -4.49 7.80
N THR A 84 -26.63 -4.67 7.99
CA THR A 84 -27.50 -5.34 7.00
C THR A 84 -28.91 -4.73 6.87
N GLY A 85 -29.20 -3.62 7.54
CA GLY A 85 -30.50 -2.94 7.46
C GLY A 85 -30.58 -1.84 6.39
N PRO A 86 -31.75 -1.23 6.17
CA PRO A 86 -31.97 -0.12 5.22
C PRO A 86 -31.17 1.17 5.53
N LYS A 87 -30.36 1.17 6.59
CA LYS A 87 -29.45 2.25 7.01
C LYS A 87 -27.99 1.75 7.02
N ALA A 88 -27.64 0.88 6.08
CA ALA A 88 -26.26 0.50 5.85
C ALA A 88 -25.44 1.76 5.56
N ASP A 89 -24.49 2.07 6.44
CA ASP A 89 -23.65 3.25 6.31
C ASP A 89 -22.55 2.96 5.30
N ALA A 90 -22.51 3.74 4.22
CA ALA A 90 -21.47 3.65 3.19
C ALA A 90 -20.05 3.79 3.77
N HIS A 91 -19.91 4.41 4.95
CA HIS A 91 -18.65 4.50 5.67
C HIS A 91 -18.03 3.13 5.99
N HIS A 92 -18.85 2.14 6.37
CA HIS A 92 -18.36 0.81 6.74
C HIS A 92 -17.90 0.01 5.51
N ASP A 93 -18.67 0.05 4.44
CA ASP A 93 -18.33 -0.60 3.16
C ASP A 93 -17.07 0.02 2.55
N LEU A 94 -16.96 1.36 2.58
CA LEU A 94 -15.78 2.08 2.12
C LEU A 94 -14.56 1.78 3.00
N GLY A 95 -14.73 1.73 4.32
CA GLY A 95 -13.66 1.37 5.26
C GLY A 95 -13.12 -0.04 5.01
N LEU A 96 -14.00 -1.01 4.77
CA LEU A 96 -13.62 -2.38 4.42
C LEU A 96 -12.92 -2.44 3.05
N ALA A 97 -13.43 -1.73 2.06
CA ALA A 97 -12.80 -1.66 0.74
C ALA A 97 -11.39 -1.07 0.82
N ILE A 98 -11.18 0.01 1.57
CA ILE A 98 -9.85 0.61 1.79
C ILE A 98 -8.91 -0.36 2.50
N LEU A 99 -9.38 -1.08 3.53
CA LEU A 99 -8.57 -2.09 4.21
C LEU A 99 -8.06 -3.15 3.22
N ILE A 100 -8.95 -3.70 2.39
CA ILE A 100 -8.62 -4.73 1.40
C ILE A 100 -7.63 -4.18 0.37
N LEU A 101 -7.93 -3.02 -0.22
CA LEU A 101 -7.07 -2.40 -1.23
C LEU A 101 -5.69 -2.05 -0.67
N PHE A 102 -5.62 -1.57 0.57
CA PHE A 102 -4.37 -1.24 1.23
C PHE A 102 -3.51 -2.48 1.51
N LEU A 103 -4.11 -3.57 2.02
CA LEU A 103 -3.41 -4.84 2.22
C LEU A 103 -2.90 -5.41 0.90
N LEU A 104 -3.72 -5.35 -0.16
CA LEU A 104 -3.31 -5.77 -1.49
C LEU A 104 -2.13 -4.92 -2.00
N GLN A 105 -2.18 -3.60 -1.88
CA GLN A 105 -1.09 -2.69 -2.24
C GLN A 105 0.20 -2.99 -1.47
N TYR A 106 0.10 -3.28 -0.17
CA TYR A 106 1.23 -3.64 0.67
C TYR A 106 1.88 -4.96 0.22
N LEU A 107 1.07 -6.01 0.00
CA LEU A 107 1.54 -7.32 -0.46
C LEU A 107 2.13 -7.27 -1.87
N LEU A 108 1.47 -6.56 -2.79
CA LEU A 108 1.95 -6.35 -4.15
C LEU A 108 3.26 -5.56 -4.16
N GLY A 109 3.41 -4.54 -3.31
CA GLY A 109 4.66 -3.78 -3.19
C GLY A 109 5.83 -4.66 -2.74
N ILE A 110 5.59 -5.58 -1.80
CA ILE A 110 6.59 -6.56 -1.37
C ILE A 110 6.89 -7.56 -2.50
N ALA A 111 5.86 -8.15 -3.12
CA ALA A 111 6.02 -9.13 -4.20
C ALA A 111 6.77 -8.55 -5.41
N ALA A 112 6.45 -7.31 -5.80
CA ALA A 112 7.11 -6.60 -6.90
C ALA A 112 8.60 -6.37 -6.62
N HIS A 113 8.97 -6.12 -5.36
CA HIS A 113 10.37 -5.97 -4.98
C HIS A 113 11.16 -7.30 -5.10
N TYR A 114 10.54 -8.43 -4.70
CA TYR A 114 11.16 -9.74 -4.81
C TYR A 114 11.26 -10.23 -6.26
N THR A 115 10.28 -9.91 -7.12
CA THR A 115 10.32 -10.29 -8.55
C THR A 115 11.34 -9.49 -9.36
N HIS A 116 11.63 -8.23 -9.01
CA HIS A 116 12.71 -7.47 -9.66
C HIS A 116 14.12 -7.89 -9.22
N SER A 117 14.25 -8.48 -8.03
CA SER A 117 15.51 -9.08 -7.55
C SER A 117 15.77 -10.46 -8.16
N ALA A 118 14.74 -11.11 -8.71
CA ALA A 118 14.87 -12.23 -9.63
C ALA A 118 15.15 -11.72 -11.05
N GLY A 119 16.24 -10.97 -11.22
CA GLY A 119 16.75 -10.65 -12.54
C GLY A 119 16.96 -11.94 -13.36
N PRO A 120 16.70 -11.94 -14.67
CA PRO A 120 16.68 -13.16 -15.48
C PRO A 120 18.07 -13.78 -15.52
N ALA A 121 18.30 -14.78 -14.66
CA ALA A 121 19.44 -15.71 -14.73
C ALA A 121 19.34 -16.64 -15.95
N GLY A 122 18.92 -16.10 -17.10
CA GLY A 122 18.67 -16.84 -18.34
C GLY A 122 18.85 -16.01 -19.62
N ALA A 123 19.13 -14.70 -19.54
CA ALA A 123 19.30 -13.86 -20.73
C ALA A 123 20.75 -13.80 -21.27
N GLU A 124 21.72 -14.44 -20.60
CA GLU A 124 23.15 -14.48 -21.01
C GLU A 124 23.56 -15.86 -21.55
N ARG A 125 22.71 -16.53 -22.35
CA ARG A 125 23.14 -17.74 -23.08
C ARG A 125 22.46 -17.94 -24.43
N ARG A 126 22.28 -16.87 -25.20
CA ARG A 126 22.02 -16.98 -26.65
C ARG A 126 22.81 -15.93 -27.44
N ARG A 127 24.11 -15.83 -27.17
CA ARG A 127 25.06 -15.39 -28.20
C ARG A 127 25.34 -16.63 -29.04
N VAL A 128 24.58 -16.78 -30.13
CA VAL A 128 24.88 -17.75 -31.19
C VAL A 128 26.22 -17.36 -31.78
N SER A 129 27.29 -18.06 -31.40
CA SER A 129 28.51 -18.08 -32.19
C SER A 129 28.28 -19.03 -33.35
N HIS A 130 27.85 -18.51 -34.50
CA HIS A 130 28.00 -19.24 -35.76
C HIS A 130 29.50 -19.36 -36.04
N PRO A 131 30.06 -20.57 -36.20
CA PRO A 131 31.40 -20.74 -36.71
C PRO A 131 31.35 -20.54 -38.23
N PHE A 132 32.24 -19.68 -38.74
CA PHE A 132 32.46 -19.36 -40.15
C PHE A 132 31.73 -18.12 -40.69
N ASP A 133 32.34 -16.95 -40.47
CA ASP A 133 32.10 -15.75 -41.28
C ASP A 133 33.48 -15.16 -41.66
N PRO A 134 33.99 -15.41 -42.88
CA PRO A 134 35.33 -14.99 -43.30
C PRO A 134 35.44 -13.51 -43.73
N GLU A 135 34.33 -12.76 -43.73
CA GLU A 135 34.32 -11.39 -44.28
C GLU A 135 34.19 -10.34 -43.17
N ALA A 136 35.31 -10.06 -42.51
CA ALA A 136 35.42 -8.96 -41.56
C ALA A 136 35.33 -7.60 -42.29
N ARG A 137 34.18 -6.93 -42.20
CA ARG A 137 34.10 -5.47 -42.43
C ARG A 137 34.16 -4.70 -41.11
N PRO A 138 35.00 -3.64 -41.00
CA PRO A 138 35.04 -2.83 -39.79
C PRO A 138 33.70 -2.11 -39.58
N PRO A 139 33.18 -2.05 -38.34
CA PRO A 139 31.89 -1.41 -38.07
C PRO A 139 31.98 0.11 -38.28
N PRO A 140 30.92 0.76 -38.83
CA PRO A 140 30.84 2.20 -38.89
C PRO A 140 30.83 2.82 -37.48
N PRO A 141 31.31 4.07 -37.30
CA PRO A 141 31.34 4.71 -36.00
C PRO A 141 29.93 4.78 -35.42
N ALA A 142 29.76 4.18 -34.24
CA ALA A 142 28.51 4.09 -33.53
C ALA A 142 27.99 5.50 -33.20
N ARG A 143 27.04 5.97 -34.02
CA ARG A 143 26.15 7.05 -33.62
C ARG A 143 25.34 6.49 -32.45
N VAL A 144 25.68 6.93 -31.23
CA VAL A 144 24.94 6.64 -30.01
C VAL A 144 23.56 7.30 -30.14
N LEU A 145 22.66 6.63 -30.86
CA LEU A 145 21.24 6.88 -30.80
C LEU A 145 20.79 6.35 -29.45
N ARG A 146 20.75 7.30 -28.51
CA ARG A 146 20.08 7.25 -27.24
C ARG A 146 18.76 6.49 -27.42
N ARG A 147 18.72 5.24 -26.95
CA ARG A 147 17.52 4.42 -26.90
C ARG A 147 16.58 5.04 -25.87
N CYS A 148 15.80 6.03 -26.31
CA CYS A 148 14.50 6.31 -25.72
C CYS A 148 13.63 5.09 -26.00
N ASN A 149 13.60 4.11 -25.09
CA ASN A 149 12.67 3.00 -25.21
C ASN A 149 12.18 2.60 -23.81
N ASP A 150 10.96 3.03 -23.53
CA ASP A 150 9.93 2.25 -22.87
C ASP A 150 10.18 1.79 -21.43
N SER A 151 10.16 2.75 -20.51
CA SER A 151 9.85 2.44 -19.09
C SER A 151 8.81 3.38 -18.48
N ALA A 152 8.13 4.19 -19.31
CA ALA A 152 7.02 5.03 -18.86
C ALA A 152 5.75 4.23 -18.48
N ALA A 153 5.68 2.93 -18.81
CA ALA A 153 4.47 2.12 -18.60
C ALA A 153 4.40 1.38 -17.25
N LEU A 154 5.44 1.42 -16.41
CA LEU A 154 5.43 0.80 -15.07
C LEU A 154 5.60 1.85 -13.95
N CYS A 155 5.25 3.11 -14.25
CA CYS A 155 5.14 4.21 -13.29
C CYS A 155 3.83 4.15 -12.46
N TRP A 156 3.45 2.96 -12.02
CA TRP A 156 2.48 2.79 -10.93
C TRP A 156 3.26 2.32 -9.69
N CYS A 157 3.28 3.19 -8.68
CA CYS A 157 3.93 3.13 -7.35
C CYS A 157 5.21 3.98 -7.20
#